data_AF-A0A849F2K0-F1
#
_entry.id   AF-A0A849F2K0-F1
#
_cell.length_a   1.000
_cell.length_b   1.000
_cell.length_c   1.000
_cell.angle_alpha   90.00
_cell.angle_beta   90.00
_cell.angle_gamma   90.00
#
_symmetry.space_group_name_H-M   'P 1'
#
loop_
_entity.id
_entity.type
_entity.pdbx_description
1 polymer ?
#
loop_
_entity_poly.entity_id
_entity_poly.type
_entity_poly.pdbx_seq_one_letter_code
_entity_poly.pdbx_strand_id
1 'polypeptide(L)'
;MNTKKELIIGFVVGIIANTIGTLIYILLFSDFGIVETYEAAVQQGHVGSLLALGAILNLVAFFGFLKLRRDQRAKGVLIATILTALVILYYKVF
;
A
#
# COMPACT_ATOMS: atom_id res chain seq x y z
N MET A 1 14.73 3.29 -22.70
CA MET A 1 14.52 3.07 -21.24
C MET A 1 14.02 1.64 -21.06
N ASN A 2 14.61 0.83 -20.18
CA ASN A 2 14.25 -0.59 -20.07
C ASN A 2 12.88 -0.74 -19.37
N THR A 3 11.88 -1.23 -20.10
CA THR A 3 10.49 -1.40 -19.62
C THR A 3 10.40 -2.17 -18.30
N LYS A 4 11.24 -3.21 -18.13
CA LYS A 4 11.27 -4.01 -16.89
C LYS A 4 11.71 -3.19 -15.68
N LYS A 5 12.71 -2.31 -15.87
CA LYS A 5 13.21 -1.44 -14.79
C LYS A 5 12.13 -0.47 -14.33
N GLU A 6 11.39 0.12 -15.25
CA GLU A 6 10.31 1.06 -14.93
C GLU A 6 9.16 0.37 -14.18
N LEU A 7 8.81 -0.84 -14.58
CA LEU A 7 7.81 -1.65 -13.87
C LEU A 7 8.25 -1.96 -12.42
N ILE A 8 9.51 -2.36 -12.22
CA ILE A 8 10.06 -2.61 -10.88
C ILE A 8 10.06 -1.33 -10.03
N ILE A 9 10.45 -0.19 -10.60
CA ILE A 9 10.39 1.10 -9.89
C ILE A 9 8.96 1.40 -9.45
N GLY A 10 7.98 1.24 -10.34
CA GLY A 10 6.57 1.41 -10.01
C GLY A 10 6.12 0.50 -8.87
N PHE A 11 6.49 -0.78 -8.93
CA PHE A 11 6.14 -1.76 -7.91
C PHE A 11 6.73 -1.40 -6.53
N VAL A 12 8.01 -1.04 -6.48
CA VAL A 12 8.68 -0.60 -5.24
C VAL A 12 8.02 0.67 -4.69
N VAL A 13 7.69 1.63 -5.56
CA VAL A 13 6.97 2.85 -5.15
C VAL A 13 5.59 2.50 -4.57
N GLY A 14 4.87 1.54 -5.15
CA GLY A 14 3.58 1.07 -4.61
C GLY A 14 3.70 0.38 -3.26
N ILE A 15 4.77 -0.38 -3.00
CA ILE A 15 5.00 -0.95 -1.66
C ILE A 15 5.29 0.17 -0.65
N ILE A 16 6.19 1.09 -1.00
CA ILE A 16 6.57 2.20 -0.11
C ILE A 16 5.36 3.10 0.18
N ALA A 17 4.57 3.43 -0.83
CA ALA A 17 3.37 4.25 -0.68
C ALA A 17 2.36 3.58 0.26
N ASN A 18 2.13 2.27 0.13
CA ASN A 18 1.26 1.54 1.04
C ASN A 18 1.77 1.56 2.48
N THR A 19 3.06 1.26 2.69
CA THR A 19 3.67 1.30 4.02
C THR A 19 3.57 2.68 4.65
N ILE A 20 3.91 3.73 3.91
CA ILE A 20 3.78 5.12 4.38
C ILE A 20 2.32 5.44 4.68
N GLY A 21 1.38 5.02 3.85
CA GLY A 21 -0.05 5.27 4.04
C GLY A 21 -0.57 4.64 5.32
N THR A 22 -0.19 3.39 5.58
CA THR A 22 -0.51 2.70 6.84
C THR A 22 0.11 3.40 8.04
N LEU A 23 1.39 3.80 7.97
CA LEU A 23 2.05 4.50 9.07
C LEU A 23 1.43 5.87 9.35
N ILE A 24 1.12 6.65 8.30
CA ILE A 24 0.44 7.94 8.43
C ILE A 24 -0.93 7.74 9.07
N TYR A 25 -1.70 6.73 8.65
CA TYR A 25 -2.99 6.44 9.25
C TYR A 25 -2.85 6.13 10.75
N ILE A 26 -1.90 5.28 11.13
CA ILE A 26 -1.66 4.96 12.54
C ILE A 26 -1.31 6.23 13.33
N LEU A 27 -0.38 7.04 12.83
CA LEU A 27 0.09 8.24 13.53
C LEU A 27 -0.96 9.35 13.65
N LEU A 28 -1.90 9.43 12.70
CA LEU A 28 -2.94 10.46 12.72
C LEU A 28 -4.20 10.05 13.48
N PHE A 29 -4.50 8.74 13.53
CA PHE A 29 -5.78 8.24 14.04
C PHE A 29 -5.65 7.30 15.24
N SER A 30 -4.44 6.97 15.69
CA SER A 30 -4.22 6.16 16.89
C SER A 30 -3.61 6.96 18.02
N ASP A 31 -4.20 6.83 19.20
CA ASP A 31 -3.63 7.34 20.46
C ASP A 31 -2.49 6.44 21.00
N PHE A 32 -2.29 5.27 20.40
CA PHE A 32 -1.27 4.28 20.77
C PHE A 32 -0.01 4.41 19.89
N GLY A 33 1.11 3.86 20.35
CA GLY A 33 2.33 3.75 19.55
C GLY A 33 2.16 2.83 18.34
N ILE A 34 2.98 3.01 17.30
CA ILE A 34 2.86 2.27 16.02
C ILE A 34 2.78 0.75 16.22
N VAL A 35 3.61 0.21 17.13
CA VAL A 35 3.65 -1.22 17.44
C VAL A 35 2.37 -1.67 18.14
N GLU A 36 1.89 -0.90 19.11
CA GLU A 36 0.67 -1.20 19.88
C GLU A 36 -0.58 -1.14 18.99
N THR A 37 -0.68 -0.15 18.11
CA THR A 37 -1.78 -0.08 17.13
C THR A 37 -1.77 -1.26 16.18
N TYR A 38 -0.58 -1.70 15.74
CA TYR A 38 -0.45 -2.87 14.88
C TYR A 38 -0.82 -4.15 15.61
N GLU A 39 -0.33 -4.35 16.84
CA GLU A 39 -0.69 -5.50 17.68
C GLU A 39 -2.19 -5.54 17.97
N ALA A 40 -2.80 -4.40 18.28
CA ALA A 40 -4.24 -4.28 18.47
C ALA A 40 -5.00 -4.63 17.17
N ALA A 41 -4.53 -4.16 16.01
CA ALA A 41 -5.13 -4.50 14.72
C ALA A 41 -5.01 -6.01 14.42
N VAL A 42 -3.91 -6.66 14.82
CA VAL A 42 -3.74 -8.11 14.71
C VAL A 42 -4.70 -8.85 15.65
N GLN A 43 -4.74 -8.49 16.93
CA GLN A 43 -5.61 -9.14 17.93
C GLN A 43 -7.09 -9.00 17.60
N GLN A 44 -7.50 -7.85 17.04
CA GLN A 44 -8.89 -7.60 16.68
C GLN A 44 -9.23 -8.07 15.25
N GLY A 45 -8.28 -8.64 14.49
CA GLY A 45 -8.50 -9.08 13.11
C GLY A 45 -8.71 -7.93 12.10
N HIS A 46 -8.28 -6.71 12.43
CA HIS A 46 -8.44 -5.50 11.61
C HIS A 46 -7.22 -5.16 10.73
N VAL A 47 -6.22 -6.05 10.65
CA VAL A 47 -5.01 -5.86 9.81
C VAL A 47 -5.38 -5.57 8.35
N GLY A 48 -6.36 -6.28 7.80
CA GLY A 48 -6.82 -6.07 6.43
C GLY A 48 -7.35 -4.66 6.19
N SER A 49 -8.10 -4.10 7.14
CA SER A 49 -8.61 -2.73 7.06
C SER A 49 -7.48 -1.69 7.13
N LEU A 50 -6.50 -1.93 7.99
CA LEU A 50 -5.33 -1.06 8.15
C LEU A 50 -4.48 -1.00 6.88
N LEU A 51 -4.27 -2.15 6.22
CA LEU A 51 -3.58 -2.23 4.93
C LEU A 51 -4.42 -1.60 3.79
N ALA A 52 -5.75 -1.76 3.82
CA ALA A 52 -6.62 -1.14 2.82
C ALA A 52 -6.55 0.40 2.86
N LEU A 53 -6.45 0.97 4.06
CA LEU A 53 -6.25 2.41 4.26
C LEU A 53 -4.89 2.86 3.76
N GLY A 54 -3.83 2.08 3.98
CA GLY A 54 -2.51 2.34 3.41
C GLY A 54 -2.53 2.37 1.87
N ALA A 55 -3.28 1.46 1.26
CA ALA A 55 -3.37 1.33 -0.19
C ALA A 55 -4.01 2.55 -0.87
N ILE A 56 -4.66 3.45 -0.13
CA ILE A 56 -5.15 4.73 -0.66
C ILE A 56 -3.98 5.55 -1.23
N LEU A 57 -2.80 5.55 -0.58
CA LEU A 57 -1.63 6.25 -1.12
C LEU A 57 -1.10 5.62 -2.41
N ASN A 58 -1.35 4.32 -2.66
CA ASN A 58 -1.01 3.71 -3.95
C ASN A 58 -1.81 4.32 -5.09
N LEU A 59 -3.07 4.73 -4.85
CA LEU A 59 -3.87 5.42 -5.85
C LEU A 59 -3.25 6.78 -6.20
N VAL A 60 -2.75 7.51 -5.20
CA VAL A 60 -2.03 8.78 -5.41
C VAL A 60 -0.79 8.55 -6.27
N ALA A 61 0.03 7.55 -5.94
CA ALA A 61 1.22 7.20 -6.73
C ALA A 61 0.87 6.74 -8.15
N PHE A 62 -0.19 5.94 -8.30
CA PHE A 62 -0.67 5.43 -9.58
C PHE A 62 -1.12 6.56 -10.51
N PHE A 63 -2.04 7.41 -10.04
CA PHE A 63 -2.53 8.55 -10.82
C PHE A 63 -1.43 9.59 -11.06
N GLY A 64 -0.50 9.77 -10.12
CA GLY A 64 0.70 10.59 -10.30
C GLY A 64 1.55 10.12 -11.48
N PHE A 65 1.83 8.82 -11.58
CA PHE A 65 2.57 8.28 -12.72
C PHE A 65 1.79 8.36 -14.04
N LEU A 66 0.47 8.16 -14.03
CA LEU A 66 -0.36 8.35 -15.22
C LEU A 66 -0.30 9.80 -15.72
N LYS A 67 -0.43 10.79 -14.82
CA LYS A 67 -0.35 12.22 -15.18
C LYS A 67 1.02 12.59 -15.76
N LEU A 68 2.08 11.93 -15.30
CA LEU A 68 3.45 12.10 -15.82
C LEU A 68 3.74 11.29 -17.09
N ARG A 69 2.73 10.60 -17.66
CA ARG A 69 2.88 9.71 -18.83
C ARG A 69 3.91 8.59 -18.60
N ARG A 70 3.99 8.08 -17.37
CA ARG A 70 4.88 6.99 -16.94
C ARG A 70 4.10 5.68 -16.78
N ASP A 71 3.46 5.23 -17.84
CA ASP A 71 2.51 4.10 -17.81
C ASP A 71 3.12 2.79 -17.27
N GLN A 72 4.39 2.53 -17.55
CA GLN A 72 5.08 1.33 -17.05
C GLN A 72 5.30 1.36 -15.54
N ARG A 73 5.56 2.54 -14.96
CA ARG A 73 5.62 2.72 -13.51
C ARG A 73 4.23 2.62 -12.90
N ALA A 74 3.22 3.21 -13.53
CA ALA A 74 1.83 3.08 -13.09
C ALA A 74 1.39 1.60 -13.04
N LYS A 75 1.73 0.80 -14.06
CA LYS A 75 1.52 -0.66 -14.05
C LYS A 75 2.21 -1.35 -12.87
N GLY A 76 3.45 -0.97 -12.58
CA GLY A 76 4.17 -1.46 -11.40
C GLY A 76 3.43 -1.18 -10.09
N VAL A 77 2.96 0.05 -9.89
CA VAL A 77 2.17 0.43 -8.71
C VAL A 77 0.89 -0.41 -8.62
N LEU A 78 0.19 -0.60 -9.75
CA LEU A 78 -1.04 -1.38 -9.80
C LEU A 78 -0.82 -2.85 -9.41
N ILE A 79 0.30 -3.46 -9.83
CA ILE A 79 0.69 -4.81 -9.39
C ILE A 79 0.90 -4.84 -7.87
N ALA A 80 1.56 -3.84 -7.28
CA ALA A 80 1.73 -3.74 -5.83
C ALA A 80 0.38 -3.58 -5.09
N THR A 81 -0.56 -2.83 -5.66
CA THR A 81 -1.92 -2.70 -5.12
C THR A 81 -2.68 -4.03 -5.16
N ILE A 82 -2.61 -4.78 -6.26
CA ILE A 82 -3.23 -6.11 -6.35
C ILE A 82 -2.61 -7.07 -5.33
N LEU A 83 -1.29 -7.07 -5.20
CA LEU A 83 -0.59 -7.87 -4.19
C LEU A 83 -1.09 -7.52 -2.78
N THR A 84 -1.21 -6.24 -2.47
CA THR A 84 -1.73 -5.76 -1.18
C THR A 84 -3.17 -6.24 -0.96
N ALA A 85 -4.02 -6.17 -1.99
CA ALA A 85 -5.39 -6.67 -1.92
C ALA A 85 -5.46 -8.19 -1.67
N LEU A 86 -4.54 -8.97 -2.27
CA LEU A 86 -4.44 -10.41 -1.98
C LEU A 86 -4.00 -10.69 -0.54
N VAL A 87 -3.07 -9.89 0.00
CA VAL A 87 -2.67 -9.98 1.41
C VAL A 87 -3.84 -9.63 2.34
N ILE A 88 -4.60 -8.58 2.03
CA ILE A 88 -5.82 -8.21 2.77
C ILE A 88 -6.84 -9.35 2.74
N LEU A 89 -7.05 -9.95 1.56
CA LEU A 89 -7.97 -11.07 1.40
C LEU A 89 -7.54 -12.26 2.25
N TYR A 90 -6.24 -12.58 2.27
CA TYR A 90 -5.70 -13.65 3.10
C TYR A 90 -6.02 -13.44 4.58
N TYR A 91 -5.70 -12.26 5.13
CA TYR A 91 -6.01 -11.90 6.53
C TYR A 91 -7.51 -11.86 6.87
N LYS A 92 -8.37 -11.70 5.87
CA LYS A 92 -9.82 -11.61 6.07
C LYS A 92 -10.52 -12.97 5.98
N VAL A 93 -9.92 -13.93 5.28
CA VAL A 93 -10.50 -15.26 5.04
C VAL A 93 -9.94 -16.32 5.99
N PHE A 94 -8.67 -16.21 6.36
CA PHE A 94 -7.96 -17.14 7.26
C PHE A 94 -7.57 -16.43 8.55
#